data_AF-A0A1G8AMB4-F1
#
_entry.id   AF-A0A1G8AMB4-F1
#
_cell.length_a   1.000
_cell.length_b   1.000
_cell.length_c   1.000
_cell.angle_alpha   90.00
_cell.angle_beta   90.00
_cell.angle_gamma   90.00
#
_symmetry.space_group_name_H-M   'P 1'
#
loop_
_entity.id
_entity.type
_entity.pdbx_description
1 polymer ?
#
loop_
_entity_poly.entity_id
_entity_poly.type
_entity_poly.pdbx_seq_one_letter_code
_entity_poly.pdbx_strand_id
1 'polypeptide(L)'
;MSTSGVAVTVWASRNPHKPVRTHSRTNTRINESAHTAWPVWAHHCSMELDKALEFVRANPRAVLLTYRPDGGPQMSPVIVGVDSEGYVVVSTRETAIKTRNIRQNPQVGFCVFTEGFFGPWVQLEGRAEIVSLPDAMDHLIAYYRGISGEHPDWDDYRSAMEREQRVIVRVALDRAGPDLHG
;
A
#
# COMPACT_ATOMS: atom_id res chain seq x y z
N MET A 1 -50.12 1.90 4.33
CA MET A 1 -49.92 3.36 4.51
C MET A 1 -48.42 3.58 4.52
N SER A 2 -47.72 3.78 3.40
CA SER A 2 -47.82 4.84 2.37
C SER A 2 -47.44 6.23 2.87
N THR A 3 -46.23 6.63 2.51
CA THR A 3 -45.74 7.97 2.14
C THR A 3 -44.41 7.68 1.39
N SER A 4 -44.16 7.87 0.08
CA SER A 4 -44.54 8.89 -0.93
C SER A 4 -44.41 10.32 -0.41
N GLY A 5 -43.75 11.28 -1.05
CA GLY A 5 -42.90 11.36 -2.26
C GLY A 5 -41.73 12.31 -1.94
N VAL A 6 -40.94 12.85 -2.86
CA VAL A 6 -41.32 13.54 -4.10
C VAL A 6 -40.11 13.53 -5.05
N ALA A 7 -40.40 13.24 -6.32
CA ALA A 7 -39.51 13.42 -7.44
C ALA A 7 -39.51 14.89 -7.91
N VAL A 8 -38.38 15.37 -8.45
CA VAL A 8 -38.40 16.42 -9.47
C VAL A 8 -37.45 16.01 -10.60
N THR A 9 -38.05 15.75 -11.75
CA THR A 9 -37.43 15.64 -13.07
C THR A 9 -37.67 16.96 -13.81
N VAL A 10 -36.72 17.43 -14.62
CA VAL A 10 -36.86 18.14 -15.93
C VAL A 10 -35.42 18.42 -16.44
N TRP A 11 -34.87 17.73 -17.47
CA TRP A 11 -34.85 18.06 -18.93
C TRP A 11 -34.43 19.52 -19.25
N ALA A 12 -33.59 19.89 -20.23
CA ALA A 12 -32.98 19.28 -21.42
C ALA A 12 -31.93 20.25 -22.01
N SER A 13 -31.07 19.79 -22.92
CA SER A 13 -30.59 20.56 -24.11
C SER A 13 -29.60 19.68 -24.89
N ARG A 14 -30.05 18.90 -25.89
CA ARG A 14 -30.00 19.16 -27.35
C ARG A 14 -28.59 19.40 -27.93
N ASN A 15 -28.13 18.35 -28.60
CA ASN A 15 -27.01 18.29 -29.54
C ASN A 15 -27.49 18.68 -30.96
N PRO A 16 -26.70 19.43 -31.75
CA PRO A 16 -26.80 19.39 -33.21
C PRO A 16 -25.48 18.95 -33.90
N HIS A 17 -25.67 18.33 -35.07
CA HIS A 17 -24.75 17.56 -35.90
C HIS A 17 -23.44 18.25 -36.44
N LYS A 18 -22.32 17.49 -36.33
CA LYS A 18 -21.30 17.02 -37.34
C LYS A 18 -20.72 17.99 -38.41
N PRO A 19 -19.43 17.82 -38.79
CA PRO A 19 -19.12 16.92 -39.91
C PRO A 19 -17.94 15.95 -39.70
N VAL A 20 -18.05 14.82 -40.38
CA VAL A 20 -17.05 13.77 -40.59
C VAL A 20 -16.00 14.27 -41.59
N ARG A 21 -14.71 14.15 -41.26
CA ARG A 21 -13.62 14.26 -42.24
C ARG A 21 -13.04 12.88 -42.53
N THR A 22 -13.29 12.40 -43.74
CA THR A 22 -12.52 11.38 -44.43
C THR A 22 -11.20 11.99 -44.89
N HIS A 23 -10.05 11.46 -44.45
CA HIS A 23 -8.78 11.71 -45.13
C HIS A 23 -8.08 10.36 -45.37
N SER A 24 -7.70 10.22 -46.64
CA SER A 24 -7.05 9.12 -47.32
C SER A 24 -5.80 8.61 -46.61
N ARG A 25 -5.64 7.27 -46.64
CA ARG A 25 -4.39 6.55 -46.44
C ARG A 25 -3.25 7.22 -47.21
N THR A 26 -2.19 7.59 -46.50
CA THR A 26 -0.85 7.64 -47.08
C THR A 26 0.05 6.78 -46.22
N ASN A 27 0.60 5.77 -46.85
CA ASN A 27 1.48 4.75 -46.29
C ASN A 27 2.86 5.36 -46.07
N THR A 28 3.26 5.57 -44.83
CA THR A 28 4.63 5.96 -44.49
C THR A 28 5.20 4.93 -43.52
N ARG A 29 6.30 4.31 -43.95
CA ARG A 29 7.05 3.26 -43.27
C ARG A 29 7.28 3.58 -41.79
N ILE A 30 6.85 2.66 -40.93
CA ILE A 30 7.41 2.49 -39.58
C ILE A 30 8.85 1.99 -39.72
N ASN A 31 9.82 2.80 -39.30
CA ASN A 31 11.20 2.38 -39.11
C ASN A 31 11.56 2.54 -37.63
N GLU A 32 12.13 1.48 -37.07
CA GLU A 32 12.66 1.37 -35.70
C GLU A 32 13.61 2.52 -35.34
N SER A 33 13.49 3.01 -34.08
CA SER A 33 14.58 3.37 -33.15
C SER A 33 14.01 4.24 -32.01
N ALA A 34 13.33 3.63 -31.05
CA ALA A 34 12.85 4.31 -29.84
C ALA A 34 13.90 4.20 -28.73
N HIS A 35 14.84 5.15 -28.69
CA HIS A 35 15.63 5.45 -27.50
C HIS A 35 15.67 6.95 -27.30
N THR A 36 14.59 7.51 -26.77
CA THR A 36 14.59 8.88 -26.27
C THR A 36 14.63 8.82 -24.75
N ALA A 37 15.79 9.17 -24.21
CA ALA A 37 16.04 9.28 -22.78
C ALA A 37 14.98 10.19 -22.12
N TRP A 38 14.52 9.77 -20.94
CA TRP A 38 13.60 10.54 -20.13
C TRP A 38 14.31 11.77 -19.56
N PRO A 39 13.67 12.96 -19.53
CA PRO A 39 14.33 14.18 -19.12
C PRO A 39 14.69 14.14 -17.63
N VAL A 40 15.94 14.46 -17.32
CA VAL A 40 16.51 14.53 -15.97
C VAL A 40 15.94 15.76 -15.25
N TRP A 41 14.80 15.61 -14.59
CA TRP A 41 14.35 16.50 -13.50
C TRP A 41 14.27 15.67 -12.23
N ALA A 42 15.42 15.20 -11.77
CA ALA A 42 15.54 14.37 -10.57
C ALA A 42 16.50 15.04 -9.59
N HIS A 43 16.11 16.19 -9.06
CA HIS A 43 16.40 16.43 -7.64
C HIS A 43 15.31 15.69 -6.87
N HIS A 44 15.44 14.36 -6.82
CA HIS A 44 14.62 13.51 -5.95
C HIS A 44 15.01 13.87 -4.53
N CYS A 45 14.29 14.82 -3.96
CA CYS A 45 14.16 14.91 -2.51
C CYS A 45 13.32 13.68 -2.16
N SER A 46 13.99 12.59 -1.82
CA SER A 46 13.42 11.46 -1.09
C SER A 46 13.95 11.51 0.33
N MET A 47 13.09 11.44 1.33
CA MET A 47 13.52 11.31 2.71
C MET A 47 14.44 10.09 2.81
N GLU A 48 15.59 10.27 3.46
CA GLU A 48 16.51 9.18 3.77
C GLU A 48 15.73 8.05 4.46
N LEU A 49 15.79 6.83 3.91
CA LEU A 49 15.01 5.68 4.40
C LEU A 49 15.24 5.43 5.89
N ASP A 50 16.45 5.70 6.40
CA ASP A 50 16.77 5.57 7.82
C ASP A 50 15.92 6.48 8.71
N LYS A 51 15.67 7.73 8.29
CA LYS A 51 14.76 8.65 9.00
C LYS A 51 13.32 8.16 8.92
N ALA A 52 12.93 7.55 7.81
CA ALA A 52 11.63 6.90 7.66
C ALA A 52 11.45 5.77 8.66
N LEU A 53 12.45 4.89 8.77
CA LEU A 53 12.41 3.75 9.68
C LEU A 53 12.42 4.21 11.14
N GLU A 54 13.16 5.27 11.49
CA GLU A 54 13.08 5.89 12.81
C GLU A 54 11.67 6.41 13.11
N PHE A 55 11.03 7.09 12.15
CA PHE A 55 9.66 7.55 12.28
C PHE A 55 8.68 6.39 12.50
N VAL A 56 8.82 5.28 11.76
CA VAL A 56 7.98 4.08 11.92
C VAL A 56 8.16 3.45 13.29
N ARG A 57 9.39 3.36 13.81
CA ARG A 57 9.66 2.81 15.15
C ARG A 57 8.96 3.61 16.25
N ALA A 58 8.87 4.93 16.08
CA ALA A 58 8.16 5.80 17.02
C ALA A 58 6.64 5.82 16.81
N ASN A 59 6.15 5.48 15.62
CA ASN A 59 4.74 5.63 15.21
C ASN A 59 4.23 4.36 14.52
N PRO A 60 3.63 3.42 15.28
CA PRO A 60 3.29 2.11 14.74
C PRO A 60 1.94 2.09 14.00
N ARG A 61 1.19 3.20 13.94
CA ARG A 61 -0.12 3.26 13.27
C ARG A 61 0.05 3.63 11.80
N ALA A 62 -0.50 2.80 10.91
CA ALA A 62 -0.43 3.06 9.49
C ALA A 62 -1.70 2.62 8.74
N VAL A 63 -1.87 3.17 7.54
CA VAL A 63 -2.77 2.64 6.52
C VAL A 63 -1.91 1.95 5.45
N LEU A 64 -2.13 0.65 5.25
CA LEU A 64 -1.50 -0.14 4.19
C LEU A 64 -2.35 -0.06 2.92
N LEU A 65 -1.70 0.27 1.81
CA LEU A 65 -2.18 0.19 0.45
C LEU A 65 -1.72 -1.12 -0.20
N THR A 66 -2.66 -1.88 -0.76
CA THR A 66 -2.41 -3.03 -1.65
C THR A 66 -3.25 -2.88 -2.92
N TYR A 67 -3.04 -3.73 -3.91
CA TYR A 67 -3.78 -3.71 -5.17
C TYR A 67 -4.65 -4.96 -5.32
N ARG A 68 -5.91 -4.77 -5.70
CA ARG A 68 -6.82 -5.86 -6.08
C ARG A 68 -6.41 -6.45 -7.45
N PRO A 69 -6.91 -7.65 -7.83
CA PRO A 69 -6.64 -8.24 -9.14
C PRO A 69 -6.98 -7.35 -10.34
N ASP A 70 -7.96 -6.45 -10.20
CA ASP A 70 -8.37 -5.49 -11.23
C ASP A 70 -7.48 -4.24 -11.27
N GLY A 71 -6.41 -4.19 -10.47
CA GLY A 71 -5.50 -3.05 -10.33
C GLY A 71 -6.01 -1.96 -9.39
N GLY A 72 -7.24 -2.08 -8.85
CA GLY A 72 -7.83 -1.08 -7.97
C GLY A 72 -7.18 -1.07 -6.58
N PRO A 73 -6.94 0.12 -5.98
CA PRO A 73 -6.32 0.22 -4.66
C PRO A 73 -7.24 -0.27 -3.54
N GLN A 74 -6.69 -1.02 -2.58
CA GLN A 74 -7.35 -1.42 -1.35
C GLN A 74 -6.53 -0.95 -0.15
N MET A 75 -7.17 -0.20 0.74
CA MET A 75 -6.54 0.34 1.94
C MET A 75 -7.06 -0.31 3.22
N SER A 76 -6.19 -0.53 4.20
CA SER A 76 -6.58 -1.03 5.51
C SER A 76 -5.70 -0.49 6.63
N PRO A 77 -6.27 -0.12 7.79
CA PRO A 77 -5.48 0.17 8.99
C PRO A 77 -4.66 -1.06 9.42
N VAL A 78 -3.43 -0.81 9.87
CA VAL A 78 -2.48 -1.80 10.37
C VAL A 78 -1.65 -1.21 11.51
N ILE A 79 -1.10 -2.12 12.32
CA ILE A 79 0.03 -1.81 13.17
C ILE A 79 1.29 -2.29 12.44
N VAL A 80 2.30 -1.44 12.38
CA VAL A 80 3.60 -1.70 11.75
C VAL A 80 4.69 -1.72 12.81
N GLY A 81 5.73 -2.51 12.55
CA GLY A 81 7.02 -2.45 13.24
C GLY A 81 8.16 -2.36 12.24
N VAL A 82 9.39 -2.29 12.75
CA VAL A 82 10.61 -2.44 11.95
C VAL A 82 11.41 -3.60 12.52
N ASP A 83 11.74 -4.59 11.70
CA ASP A 83 12.56 -5.73 12.14
C ASP A 83 14.06 -5.36 12.23
N SER A 84 14.87 -6.29 12.72
CA SER A 84 16.32 -6.10 12.88
C SER A 84 17.07 -5.92 11.56
N GLU A 85 16.48 -6.32 10.43
CA GLU A 85 17.05 -6.21 9.10
C GLU A 85 16.59 -4.92 8.38
N GLY A 86 15.74 -4.11 9.03
CA GLY A 86 15.25 -2.85 8.49
C GLY A 86 13.99 -2.97 7.62
N TYR A 87 13.32 -4.12 7.62
CA TYR A 87 12.03 -4.27 6.93
C TYR A 87 10.91 -3.69 7.77
N VAL A 88 9.97 -3.00 7.11
CA VAL A 88 8.68 -2.68 7.73
C VAL A 88 7.85 -3.96 7.79
N VAL A 89 7.37 -4.31 8.98
CA VAL A 89 6.70 -5.59 9.23
C VAL A 89 5.26 -5.43 9.71
N VAL A 90 4.38 -6.32 9.26
CA VAL A 90 2.97 -6.39 9.67
C VAL A 90 2.59 -7.84 9.93
N SER A 91 2.05 -8.13 11.12
CA SER A 91 1.38 -9.41 11.39
C SER A 91 -0.05 -9.41 10.83
N THR A 92 -0.40 -10.41 10.04
CA THR A 92 -1.75 -10.59 9.53
C THR A 92 -2.10 -12.07 9.36
N ARG A 93 -3.31 -12.38 8.90
CA ARG A 93 -3.78 -13.74 8.67
C ARG A 93 -3.55 -14.12 7.21
N GLU A 94 -3.24 -15.39 6.94
CA GLU A 94 -3.12 -15.93 5.57
C GLU A 94 -4.39 -15.64 4.74
N THR A 95 -5.55 -15.70 5.37
CA THR A 95 -6.87 -15.53 4.74
C THR A 95 -7.26 -14.07 4.49
N ALA A 96 -6.48 -13.09 4.97
CA ALA A 96 -6.83 -11.69 4.82
C ALA A 96 -6.76 -11.21 3.36
N ILE A 97 -7.64 -10.28 2.98
CA ILE A 97 -7.66 -9.68 1.62
C ILE A 97 -6.29 -9.08 1.27
N LYS A 98 -5.67 -8.35 2.20
CA LYS A 98 -4.33 -7.77 2.00
C LYS A 98 -3.27 -8.82 1.69
N THR A 99 -3.32 -9.98 2.34
CA THR A 99 -2.38 -11.09 2.11
C THR A 99 -2.56 -11.65 0.71
N ARG A 100 -3.80 -11.91 0.30
CA ARG A 100 -4.13 -12.36 -1.07
C ARG A 100 -3.64 -11.36 -2.11
N ASN A 101 -3.93 -10.08 -1.89
CA ASN A 101 -3.50 -8.99 -2.78
C ASN A 101 -1.97 -8.96 -2.91
N ILE A 102 -1.24 -9.04 -1.78
CA ILE A 102 0.23 -9.02 -1.77
C ILE A 102 0.83 -10.23 -2.50
N ARG A 103 0.26 -11.43 -2.33
CA ARG A 103 0.72 -12.63 -3.07
C ARG A 103 0.58 -12.47 -4.58
N GLN A 104 -0.42 -11.71 -5.05
CA GLN A 104 -0.65 -11.46 -6.46
C GLN A 104 0.16 -10.28 -6.99
N ASN A 105 0.25 -9.20 -6.21
CA ASN A 105 1.05 -8.02 -6.49
C ASN A 105 1.79 -7.58 -5.21
N PRO A 106 3.12 -7.77 -5.13
CA PRO A 106 3.89 -7.46 -3.93
C PRO A 106 4.14 -5.96 -3.73
N GLN A 107 3.69 -5.09 -4.65
CA GLN A 107 3.79 -3.64 -4.45
C GLN A 107 2.85 -3.18 -3.35
N VAL A 108 3.40 -2.47 -2.38
CA VAL A 108 2.66 -1.93 -1.24
C VAL A 108 3.05 -0.49 -0.96
N GLY A 109 2.12 0.25 -0.37
CA GLY A 109 2.39 1.57 0.19
C GLY A 109 1.91 1.66 1.63
N PHE A 110 2.50 2.55 2.41
CA PHE A 110 2.04 2.88 3.75
C PHE A 110 1.86 4.39 3.86
N CYS A 111 0.84 4.81 4.60
CA CYS A 111 0.78 6.12 5.23
C CYS A 111 0.87 5.90 6.73
N VAL A 112 2.00 6.30 7.32
CA VAL A 112 2.33 6.16 8.75
C VAL A 112 2.13 7.52 9.39
N PHE A 113 1.37 7.59 10.47
CA PHE A 113 1.00 8.87 11.10
C PHE A 113 1.10 8.80 12.62
N THR A 114 1.34 9.96 13.23
CA THR A 114 1.27 10.12 14.69
C THR A 114 -0.16 9.97 15.19
N GLU A 115 -0.38 10.01 16.50
CA GLU A 115 -1.74 10.03 17.06
C GLU A 115 -2.56 11.26 16.65
N GLY A 116 -1.89 12.38 16.34
CA GLY A 116 -2.52 13.57 15.81
C GLY A 116 -2.85 13.41 14.33
N PHE A 117 -4.12 13.50 13.95
CA PHE A 117 -4.56 13.29 12.57
C PHE A 117 -3.93 14.26 11.56
N PHE A 118 -3.74 15.53 11.94
CA PHE A 118 -3.02 16.54 11.15
C PHE A 118 -1.55 16.68 11.57
N GLY A 119 -1.03 15.73 12.34
CA GLY A 119 0.35 15.71 12.78
C GLY A 119 1.30 15.23 11.67
N PRO A 120 2.58 15.07 12.02
CA PRO A 120 3.56 14.49 11.11
C PRO A 120 3.10 13.12 10.57
N TRP A 121 3.43 12.86 9.32
CA TRP A 121 3.17 11.59 8.66
C TRP A 121 4.25 11.33 7.62
N VAL A 122 4.43 10.05 7.30
CA VAL A 122 5.36 9.58 6.28
C VAL A 122 4.64 8.60 5.37
N GLN A 123 4.79 8.80 4.07
CA GLN A 123 4.48 7.81 3.06
C GLN A 123 5.70 6.94 2.77
N LEU A 124 5.46 5.64 2.73
CA LEU A 124 6.44 4.63 2.37
C LEU A 124 5.94 3.85 1.16
N GLU A 125 6.85 3.48 0.28
CA GLU A 125 6.59 2.58 -0.83
C GLU A 125 7.64 1.48 -0.83
N GLY A 126 7.22 0.26 -1.15
CA GLY A 126 8.12 -0.87 -1.12
C GLY A 126 7.53 -2.15 -1.71
N ARG A 127 8.34 -3.20 -1.62
CA ARG A 127 7.99 -4.54 -2.08
C ARG A 127 7.85 -5.49 -0.89
N ALA A 128 6.69 -6.12 -0.79
CA ALA A 128 6.34 -7.04 0.26
C ALA A 128 6.71 -8.50 -0.07
N GLU A 129 7.21 -9.19 0.93
CA GLU A 129 7.34 -10.64 1.02
C GLU A 129 6.42 -11.15 2.14
N ILE A 130 5.82 -12.33 1.96
CA ILE A 130 5.03 -12.99 3.00
C ILE A 130 5.81 -14.21 3.46
N VAL A 131 6.18 -14.22 4.74
CA VAL A 131 6.70 -15.41 5.41
C VAL A 131 5.53 -16.10 6.12
N SER A 132 5.32 -17.36 5.78
CA SER A 132 4.28 -18.20 6.36
C SER A 132 4.83 -19.08 7.48
N LEU A 133 3.94 -19.59 8.33
CA LEU A 133 4.33 -20.62 9.30
C LEU A 133 4.81 -21.90 8.58
N PRO A 134 5.79 -22.63 9.15
CA PRO A 134 6.38 -22.43 10.48
C PRO A 134 7.44 -21.31 10.56
N ASP A 135 8.05 -20.92 9.43
CA ASP A 135 9.19 -20.00 9.38
C ASP A 135 8.87 -18.59 9.92
N ALA A 136 7.60 -18.18 9.87
CA ALA A 136 7.15 -16.89 10.38
C ALA A 136 7.21 -16.76 11.92
N MET A 137 7.34 -17.87 12.67
CA MET A 137 7.08 -17.85 14.11
C MET A 137 8.04 -16.93 14.87
N ASP A 138 9.33 -16.99 14.57
CA ASP A 138 10.32 -16.15 15.26
C ASP A 138 10.15 -14.67 14.91
N HIS A 139 9.77 -14.36 13.66
CA HIS A 139 9.42 -13.00 13.25
C HIS A 139 8.16 -12.48 13.96
N LEU A 140 7.13 -13.31 14.15
CA LEU A 140 5.91 -12.95 14.86
C LEU A 140 6.19 -12.64 16.33
N ILE A 141 7.04 -13.43 16.98
CA ILE A 141 7.50 -13.20 18.36
C ILE A 141 8.28 -11.89 18.47
N ALA A 142 9.23 -11.66 17.56
CA ALA A 142 9.99 -10.41 17.52
C ALA A 142 9.08 -9.20 17.30
N TYR A 143 8.11 -9.31 16.38
CA TYR A 143 7.08 -8.30 16.14
C TYR A 143 6.25 -8.00 17.39
N TYR A 144 5.77 -9.04 18.09
CA TYR A 144 5.01 -8.85 19.32
C TYR A 144 5.84 -8.14 20.39
N ARG A 145 7.09 -8.58 20.61
CA ARG A 145 7.99 -7.94 21.58
C ARG A 145 8.21 -6.46 21.30
N GLY A 146 8.41 -6.11 20.04
CA GLY A 146 8.64 -4.72 19.64
C GLY A 146 7.45 -3.78 19.90
N ILE A 147 6.22 -4.31 19.94
CA ILE A 147 4.99 -3.50 20.09
C ILE A 147 4.41 -3.59 21.49
N SER A 148 4.42 -4.77 22.10
CA SER A 148 3.68 -5.09 23.33
C SER A 148 4.59 -5.50 24.50
N GLY A 149 5.90 -5.65 24.28
CA GLY A 149 6.83 -6.19 25.27
C GLY A 149 6.74 -7.71 25.42
N GLU A 150 7.05 -8.25 26.59
CA GLU A 150 7.05 -9.70 26.81
C GLU A 150 5.65 -10.29 26.95
N HIS A 151 5.41 -11.42 26.29
CA HIS A 151 4.19 -12.20 26.47
C HIS A 151 4.29 -13.03 27.77
N PRO A 152 3.22 -13.12 28.59
CA PRO A 152 3.25 -13.92 29.82
C PRO A 152 3.33 -15.43 29.56
N ASP A 153 2.93 -15.88 28.37
CA ASP A 153 2.94 -17.30 27.95
C ASP A 153 3.26 -17.44 26.46
N TRP A 154 4.51 -17.76 26.11
CA TRP A 154 4.92 -17.86 24.72
C TRP A 154 4.35 -19.10 23.99
N ASP A 155 3.95 -20.14 24.71
CA ASP A 155 3.40 -21.36 24.10
C ASP A 155 1.94 -21.15 23.68
N ASP A 156 1.15 -20.45 24.50
CA ASP A 156 -0.19 -20.00 24.11
C ASP A 156 -0.12 -19.05 22.91
N TYR A 157 0.84 -18.12 22.89
CA TYR A 157 1.06 -17.22 21.76
C TYR A 157 1.33 -17.99 20.46
N ARG A 158 2.27 -18.96 20.48
CA ARG A 158 2.59 -19.80 19.30
C ARG A 158 1.36 -20.58 18.83
N SER A 159 0.64 -21.20 19.76
CA SER A 159 -0.60 -21.95 19.48
C SER A 159 -1.68 -21.05 18.85
N ALA A 160 -1.78 -19.80 19.30
CA ALA A 160 -2.68 -18.82 18.71
C ALA A 160 -2.27 -18.40 17.30
N MET A 161 -0.98 -18.19 17.04
CA MET A 161 -0.46 -17.85 15.70
C MET A 161 -0.75 -18.95 14.68
N GLU A 162 -0.58 -20.21 15.08
CA GLU A 162 -0.90 -21.38 14.24
C GLU A 162 -2.40 -21.48 13.96
N ARG A 163 -3.23 -21.42 15.01
CA ARG A 163 -4.69 -21.50 14.88
C ARG A 163 -5.26 -20.39 14.00
N GLU A 164 -4.72 -19.18 14.09
CA GLU A 164 -5.14 -18.04 13.28
C GLU A 164 -4.51 -18.01 11.88
N GLN A 165 -3.64 -18.98 11.55
CA GLN A 165 -2.88 -19.03 10.30
C GLN A 165 -2.15 -17.70 10.05
N ARG A 166 -1.44 -17.23 11.08
CA ARG A 166 -0.73 -15.95 11.02
C ARG A 166 0.46 -16.05 10.08
N VAL A 167 0.69 -14.93 9.41
CA VAL A 167 1.85 -14.68 8.58
C VAL A 167 2.46 -13.35 8.97
N ILE A 168 3.73 -13.17 8.65
CA ILE A 168 4.38 -11.87 8.72
C ILE A 168 4.59 -11.36 7.29
N VAL A 169 4.14 -10.14 7.04
CA VAL A 169 4.49 -9.40 5.83
C VAL A 169 5.76 -8.61 6.15
N ARG A 170 6.83 -8.80 5.37
CA ARG A 170 8.07 -8.03 5.44
C ARG A 170 8.17 -7.14 4.22
N VAL A 171 8.45 -5.85 4.38
CA VAL A 171 8.50 -4.90 3.27
C VAL A 171 9.86 -4.25 3.18
N ALA A 172 10.55 -4.49 2.06
CA ALA A 172 11.73 -3.74 1.68
C ALA A 172 11.28 -2.39 1.12
N LEU A 173 11.79 -1.29 1.69
CA LEU A 173 11.41 0.06 1.27
C LEU A 173 12.21 0.49 0.04
N ASP A 174 11.50 1.02 -0.96
CA ASP A 174 12.08 1.61 -2.17
C ASP A 174 12.14 3.14 -2.06
N ARG A 175 11.16 3.75 -1.39
CA ARG A 175 11.03 5.22 -1.27
C ARG A 175 10.30 5.63 0.00
N ALA A 176 10.66 6.80 0.54
CA ALA A 176 9.92 7.51 1.57
C ALA A 176 9.69 8.97 1.17
N GLY A 177 8.64 9.58 1.72
CA GLY A 177 8.28 10.99 1.54
C GLY A 177 7.08 11.39 2.40
N PRO A 178 6.42 12.53 2.17
CA PRO A 178 6.76 13.55 1.19
C PRO A 178 7.88 14.47 1.69
N ASP A 179 8.74 14.89 0.77
CA ASP A 179 9.80 15.86 1.04
C ASP A 179 9.34 17.31 0.82
N LEU A 180 8.14 17.46 0.23
CA LEU A 180 7.50 18.74 -0.03
C LEU A 180 6.21 18.81 0.80
N HIS A 181 6.18 19.78 1.72
CA HIS A 181 4.95 20.20 2.38
C HIS A 181 4.33 21.32 1.53
N GLY A 182 3.12 21.09 1.02
CA GLY A 182 2.31 22.08 0.29
C GLY A 182 1.29 22.76 1.18
#